data_AF-A0A7S1S4X9-F1
#
_entry.id   AF-A0A7S1S4X9-F1
#
_cell.length_a   1.000
_cell.length_b   1.000
_cell.length_c   1.000
_cell.angle_alpha   90.00
_cell.angle_beta   90.00
_cell.angle_gamma   90.00
#
_symmetry.space_group_name_H-M   'P 1'
#
loop_
_entity.id
_entity.type
_entity.pdbx_description
1 polymer ?
#
loop_
_entity_poly.entity_id
_entity_poly.type
_entity_poly.pdbx_seq_one_letter_code
_entity_poly.pdbx_strand_id
1 'polypeptide(L)'
;GEAGGTEAFVVSHKDMKVIQADIQRTRAADPAFQVPEMHSRLESLLTGFCVKERVGYTQGLHEVAAVFAFVKTTAPEGVMDDAAALACFASFIHRFIPYFHDKEEFVALHISLLFFRQLLFYHHPDLHNQLEEASVSPFLYATPWFITLFAVRTPLSVLLCFWDKYIIRNEACFLPFLAVAMLVSRKAAILGAGLDQAHSEVARAGVKTVQQFEDIWAAAEELRAQTPQSFLLRLSRVLEAVKEKRGLPAPSEKPWSGRVLAQVERERYFMLLPQEIVAYCVIELRAAAVAAGEGGGQEGDADGAAGGGADGKAQAPTGKVIKPRLRLLLLDVRPPEEHGAEHLPQALHFHPPSLRRLVSASHSRGQPRLERLAAALSSAVSYSISGLMSSSPAGAPGESPQAAPGTTEQPGSGAATPASGVGSPVKEVAIQQQGACGLDSALVAEVLEALKAEAAERWGEDWISESARAHLVLMGGAADAADAAGESNGGG
;
A
#
# COMPACT_ATOMS: atom_id res chain seq x y z
N GLY A 1 -10.35 -35.84 -37.04
CA GLY A 1 -11.08 -35.23 -35.91
C GLY A 1 -10.41 -35.69 -34.65
N GLU A 2 -9.47 -34.89 -34.15
CA GLU A 2 -8.77 -35.19 -32.90
C GLU A 2 -9.66 -34.77 -31.74
N ALA A 3 -10.20 -35.77 -31.04
CA ALA A 3 -10.83 -35.58 -29.75
C ALA A 3 -9.73 -35.30 -28.72
N GLY A 4 -9.46 -34.02 -28.45
CA GLY A 4 -8.63 -33.60 -27.33
C GLY A 4 -9.32 -33.95 -26.01
N GLY A 5 -8.97 -35.10 -25.45
CA GLY A 5 -9.38 -35.49 -24.10
C GLY A 5 -8.91 -34.44 -23.11
N THR A 6 -9.85 -33.73 -22.49
CA THR A 6 -9.54 -32.82 -21.40
C THR A 6 -9.24 -33.68 -20.17
N GLU A 7 -7.97 -33.92 -19.87
CA GLU A 7 -7.59 -34.62 -18.62
C GLU A 7 -8.24 -33.90 -17.43
N ALA A 8 -8.93 -34.67 -16.58
CA ALA A 8 -9.54 -34.14 -15.37
C ALA A 8 -8.42 -33.71 -14.42
N PHE A 9 -8.43 -32.44 -13.99
CA PHE A 9 -7.49 -31.97 -12.98
C PHE A 9 -7.83 -32.61 -11.64
N VAL A 10 -6.85 -33.27 -11.00
CA VAL A 10 -7.02 -33.92 -9.70
C VAL A 10 -6.02 -33.33 -8.71
N VAL A 11 -6.47 -33.10 -7.47
CA VAL A 11 -5.62 -32.62 -6.38
C VAL A 11 -4.50 -33.64 -6.11
N SER A 12 -3.26 -33.17 -6.05
CA SER A 12 -2.12 -34.04 -5.84
C SER A 12 -2.16 -34.71 -4.45
N HIS A 13 -1.59 -35.90 -4.32
CA HIS A 13 -1.50 -36.58 -3.03
C HIS A 13 -0.67 -35.79 -2.00
N LYS A 14 0.30 -34.98 -2.46
CA LYS A 14 1.05 -34.06 -1.61
C LYS A 14 0.13 -32.98 -1.05
N ASP A 15 -0.65 -32.33 -1.91
CA ASP A 15 -1.57 -31.26 -1.52
C ASP A 15 -2.67 -31.77 -0.58
N MET A 16 -3.20 -32.97 -0.84
CA MET A 16 -4.21 -33.60 0.03
C MET A 16 -3.71 -33.74 1.48
N LYS A 17 -2.45 -34.17 1.67
CA LYS A 17 -1.85 -34.28 3.01
C LYS A 17 -1.74 -32.92 3.70
N VAL A 18 -1.39 -31.86 2.95
CA VAL A 18 -1.28 -30.51 3.49
C VAL A 18 -2.68 -29.98 3.85
N ILE A 19 -3.68 -30.19 2.99
CA ILE A 19 -5.09 -29.85 3.26
C ILE A 19 -5.54 -30.49 4.57
N GLN A 20 -5.31 -31.79 4.75
CA GLN A 20 -5.71 -32.51 5.96
C GLN A 20 -5.00 -31.96 7.22
N ALA A 21 -3.71 -31.67 7.14
CA ALA A 21 -2.97 -31.06 8.24
C ALA A 21 -3.48 -29.65 8.58
N ASP A 22 -3.83 -28.86 7.56
CA ASP A 22 -4.37 -27.51 7.72
C ASP A 22 -5.76 -27.49 8.34
N ILE A 23 -6.64 -28.41 7.93
CA ILE A 23 -7.98 -28.55 8.51
C ILE A 23 -7.89 -28.77 10.02
N GLN A 24 -6.99 -29.65 10.48
CA GLN A 24 -6.85 -29.97 11.91
C GLN A 24 -6.44 -28.77 12.78
N ARG A 25 -5.74 -27.78 12.21
CA ARG A 25 -5.30 -26.58 12.93
C ARG A 25 -6.19 -25.35 12.66
N THR A 26 -7.10 -25.43 11.69
CA THR A 26 -7.97 -24.32 11.29
C THR A 26 -8.86 -23.94 12.46
N ARG A 27 -8.69 -22.71 12.98
CA ARG A 27 -9.47 -22.18 14.12
C ARG A 27 -9.63 -23.18 15.28
N ALA A 28 -8.56 -23.90 15.63
CA ALA A 28 -8.60 -24.99 16.60
C ALA A 28 -9.18 -24.65 17.98
N ALA A 29 -9.17 -23.37 18.38
CA ALA A 29 -9.76 -22.89 19.63
C ALA A 29 -11.29 -22.75 19.59
N ASP A 30 -11.91 -22.79 18.42
CA ASP A 30 -13.36 -22.62 18.24
C ASP A 30 -14.04 -24.01 18.12
N PRO A 31 -14.97 -24.36 19.04
CA PRO A 31 -15.65 -25.65 19.03
C PRO A 31 -16.39 -25.96 17.72
N ALA A 32 -16.86 -24.93 17.00
CA ALA A 32 -17.55 -25.13 15.72
C ALA A 32 -16.64 -25.75 14.65
N PHE A 33 -15.31 -25.65 14.82
CA PHE A 33 -14.32 -26.21 13.89
C PHE A 33 -13.78 -27.57 14.29
N GLN A 34 -14.14 -28.08 15.48
CA GLN A 34 -13.67 -29.38 15.96
C GLN A 34 -14.57 -30.55 15.54
N VAL A 35 -15.72 -30.27 14.91
CA VAL A 35 -16.70 -31.29 14.54
C VAL A 35 -16.36 -31.95 13.19
N PRO A 36 -16.56 -33.28 13.03
CA PRO A 36 -16.20 -34.00 11.80
C PRO A 36 -16.89 -33.46 10.53
N GLU A 37 -18.12 -32.96 10.66
CA GLU A 37 -18.86 -32.37 9.54
C GLU A 37 -18.18 -31.11 9.01
N MET A 38 -17.65 -30.26 9.90
CA MET A 38 -16.91 -29.06 9.51
C MET A 38 -15.62 -29.42 8.79
N HIS A 39 -14.89 -30.44 9.27
CA HIS A 39 -13.69 -30.93 8.61
C HIS A 39 -14.00 -31.44 7.19
N SER A 40 -15.05 -32.25 7.03
CA SER A 40 -15.47 -32.77 5.72
C SER A 40 -15.85 -31.64 4.76
N ARG A 41 -16.53 -30.61 5.26
CA ARG A 41 -16.92 -29.42 4.50
C ARG A 41 -15.74 -28.58 4.06
N LEU A 42 -14.76 -28.39 4.94
CA LEU A 42 -13.51 -27.70 4.60
C LEU A 42 -12.74 -28.48 3.53
N GLU A 43 -12.60 -29.80 3.68
CA GLU A 43 -11.95 -30.64 2.68
C GLU A 43 -12.65 -30.53 1.32
N SER A 44 -13.99 -30.58 1.30
CA SER A 44 -14.79 -30.44 0.08
C SER A 44 -14.62 -29.06 -0.59
N LEU A 45 -14.67 -27.96 0.18
CA LEU A 45 -14.46 -26.61 -0.36
C LEU A 45 -13.05 -26.42 -0.92
N LEU A 46 -12.02 -26.87 -0.18
CA LEU A 46 -10.63 -26.72 -0.58
C LEU A 46 -10.30 -27.55 -1.83
N THR A 47 -10.68 -28.82 -1.83
CA THR A 47 -10.47 -29.71 -2.98
C THR A 47 -11.29 -29.27 -4.18
N GLY A 48 -12.56 -28.90 -3.96
CA GLY A 48 -13.45 -28.36 -4.99
C GLY A 48 -12.91 -27.09 -5.64
N PHE A 49 -12.33 -26.18 -4.85
CA PHE A 49 -11.68 -24.97 -5.37
C PHE A 49 -10.46 -25.32 -6.22
N CYS A 50 -9.54 -26.15 -5.71
CA CYS A 50 -8.36 -26.58 -6.46
C CYS A 50 -8.72 -27.23 -7.81
N VAL A 51 -9.75 -28.10 -7.83
CA VAL A 51 -10.23 -28.75 -9.05
C VAL A 51 -10.87 -27.75 -10.02
N LYS A 52 -11.77 -26.89 -9.52
CA LYS A 52 -12.48 -25.90 -10.34
C LYS A 52 -11.53 -24.90 -10.99
N GLU A 53 -10.56 -24.42 -10.22
CA GLU A 53 -9.61 -23.39 -10.63
C GLU A 53 -8.35 -23.96 -11.30
N ARG A 54 -8.19 -25.29 -11.28
CA ARG A 54 -7.01 -26.02 -11.79
C ARG A 54 -5.70 -25.51 -11.18
N VAL A 55 -5.69 -25.30 -9.87
CA VAL A 55 -4.54 -24.83 -9.08
C VAL A 55 -4.17 -25.83 -7.99
N GLY A 56 -2.89 -25.85 -7.62
CA GLY A 56 -2.42 -26.59 -6.46
C GLY A 56 -2.87 -25.92 -5.16
N TYR A 57 -2.90 -26.70 -4.08
CA TYR A 57 -3.26 -26.16 -2.77
C TYR A 57 -2.16 -25.22 -2.26
N THR A 58 -2.59 -24.06 -1.75
CA THR A 58 -1.69 -23.08 -1.12
C THR A 58 -2.09 -22.86 0.35
N GLN A 59 -1.11 -22.94 1.25
CA GLN A 59 -1.34 -22.71 2.67
C GLN A 59 -1.88 -21.30 2.93
N GLY A 60 -2.89 -21.21 3.80
CA GLY A 60 -3.67 -20.00 4.07
C GLY A 60 -5.07 -20.03 3.46
N LEU A 61 -5.29 -20.87 2.43
CA LEU A 61 -6.60 -21.04 1.80
C LEU A 61 -7.65 -21.61 2.77
N HIS A 62 -7.25 -22.49 3.69
CA HIS A 62 -8.10 -23.06 4.74
C HIS A 62 -8.70 -22.00 5.67
N GLU A 63 -7.96 -20.95 6.01
CA GLU A 63 -8.46 -19.86 6.87
C GLU A 63 -9.57 -19.05 6.19
N VAL A 64 -9.49 -18.91 4.87
CA VAL A 64 -10.53 -18.25 4.08
C VAL A 64 -11.73 -19.17 3.93
N ALA A 65 -11.50 -20.45 3.59
CA ALA A 65 -12.54 -21.46 3.45
C ALA A 65 -13.33 -21.68 4.76
N ALA A 66 -12.67 -21.53 5.92
CA ALA A 66 -13.27 -21.61 7.25
C ALA A 66 -14.53 -20.74 7.40
N VAL A 67 -14.48 -19.51 6.88
CA VAL A 67 -15.61 -18.58 6.98
C VAL A 67 -16.79 -19.05 6.14
N PHE A 68 -16.55 -19.50 4.90
CA PHE A 68 -17.62 -20.01 4.03
C PHE A 68 -18.21 -21.32 4.54
N ALA A 69 -17.37 -22.21 5.09
CA ALA A 69 -17.84 -23.45 5.72
C ALA A 69 -18.72 -23.15 6.94
N PHE A 70 -18.33 -22.17 7.77
CA PHE A 70 -19.10 -21.72 8.93
C PHE A 70 -20.43 -21.07 8.53
N VAL A 71 -20.42 -20.13 7.58
CA VAL A 71 -21.64 -19.48 7.08
C VAL A 71 -22.60 -20.50 6.49
N LYS A 72 -22.11 -21.46 5.69
CA LYS A 72 -22.95 -22.54 5.16
C LYS A 72 -23.55 -23.42 6.27
N THR A 73 -22.85 -23.60 7.38
CA THR A 73 -23.33 -24.43 8.52
C THR A 73 -24.37 -23.70 9.35
N THR A 74 -24.25 -22.38 9.46
CA THR A 74 -25.14 -21.53 10.27
C THR A 74 -26.30 -20.93 9.48
N ALA A 75 -26.21 -20.93 8.15
CA ALA A 75 -27.28 -20.46 7.27
C ALA A 75 -28.54 -21.33 7.41
N PRO A 76 -29.75 -20.74 7.30
CA PRO A 76 -30.99 -21.51 7.25
C PRO A 76 -30.99 -22.54 6.12
N GLU A 77 -31.70 -23.65 6.32
CA GLU A 77 -31.83 -24.69 5.30
C GLU A 77 -32.37 -24.11 3.98
N GLY A 78 -31.75 -24.52 2.87
CA GLY A 78 -32.12 -24.07 1.52
C GLY A 78 -31.55 -22.71 1.10
N VAL A 79 -30.88 -21.96 1.99
CA VAL A 79 -30.26 -20.67 1.64
C VAL A 79 -28.94 -20.86 0.88
N MET A 80 -28.13 -21.85 1.26
CA MET A 80 -26.78 -22.05 0.72
C MET A 80 -26.43 -23.54 0.59
N ASP A 81 -26.52 -24.06 -0.64
CA ASP A 81 -26.06 -25.42 -0.96
C ASP A 81 -24.52 -25.47 -1.16
N ASP A 82 -23.97 -26.67 -1.44
CA ASP A 82 -22.52 -26.85 -1.58
C ASP A 82 -21.97 -26.12 -2.81
N ALA A 83 -22.73 -26.13 -3.90
CA ALA A 83 -22.34 -25.47 -5.14
C ALA A 83 -22.29 -23.95 -4.97
N ALA A 84 -23.28 -23.36 -4.31
CA ALA A 84 -23.34 -21.95 -3.96
C ALA A 84 -22.19 -21.57 -3.01
N ALA A 85 -21.90 -22.41 -2.00
CA ALA A 85 -20.78 -22.16 -1.10
C ALA A 85 -19.42 -22.14 -1.82
N LEU A 86 -19.18 -23.12 -2.68
CA LEU A 86 -17.98 -23.16 -3.51
C LEU A 86 -17.92 -21.98 -4.50
N ALA A 87 -19.06 -21.56 -5.07
CA ALA A 87 -19.13 -20.42 -5.96
C ALA A 87 -18.82 -19.11 -5.23
N CYS A 88 -19.43 -18.86 -4.07
CA CYS A 88 -19.15 -17.70 -3.22
C CYS A 88 -17.69 -17.66 -2.78
N PHE A 89 -17.15 -18.79 -2.32
CA PHE A 89 -15.75 -18.91 -1.94
C PHE A 89 -14.80 -18.56 -3.09
N ALA A 90 -15.02 -19.14 -4.27
CA ALA A 90 -14.22 -18.85 -5.44
C ALA A 90 -14.32 -17.38 -5.85
N SER A 91 -15.54 -16.83 -5.96
CA SER A 91 -15.77 -15.43 -6.30
C SER A 91 -15.12 -14.46 -5.31
N PHE A 92 -15.14 -14.78 -4.02
CA PHE A 92 -14.49 -13.99 -2.99
C PHE A 92 -12.97 -13.95 -3.18
N ILE A 93 -12.34 -15.09 -3.45
CA ILE A 93 -10.90 -15.14 -3.73
C ILE A 93 -10.56 -14.34 -4.99
N HIS A 94 -11.28 -14.56 -6.09
CA HIS A 94 -11.07 -13.83 -7.34
C HIS A 94 -11.15 -12.31 -7.17
N ARG A 95 -12.09 -11.86 -6.34
CA ARG A 95 -12.35 -10.43 -6.12
C ARG A 95 -11.39 -9.79 -5.14
N PHE A 96 -11.13 -10.44 -4.00
CA PHE A 96 -10.51 -9.81 -2.83
C PHE A 96 -9.15 -10.37 -2.45
N ILE A 97 -8.82 -11.60 -2.86
CA ILE A 97 -7.54 -12.27 -2.53
C ILE A 97 -6.93 -12.87 -3.80
N PRO A 98 -6.52 -12.05 -4.77
CA PRO A 98 -6.08 -12.52 -6.08
C PRO A 98 -4.64 -13.05 -6.02
N TYR A 99 -4.26 -13.86 -5.03
CA TYR A 99 -2.88 -14.32 -4.82
C TYR A 99 -2.69 -15.81 -5.05
N PHE A 100 -3.77 -16.60 -4.96
CA PHE A 100 -3.73 -18.07 -5.04
C PHE A 100 -3.67 -18.63 -6.47
N HIS A 101 -3.76 -17.76 -7.48
CA HIS A 101 -3.77 -18.16 -8.90
C HIS A 101 -2.41 -17.99 -9.59
N ASP A 102 -1.40 -17.47 -8.89
CA ASP A 102 -0.07 -17.29 -9.43
C ASP A 102 0.70 -18.63 -9.26
N LYS A 103 1.09 -19.26 -10.39
CA LYS A 103 1.80 -20.55 -10.41
C LYS A 103 3.22 -20.45 -9.86
N GLU A 104 3.34 -20.41 -8.53
CA GLU A 104 4.58 -20.51 -7.71
C GLU A 104 5.32 -19.20 -7.38
N GLU A 105 5.08 -18.09 -8.09
CA GLU A 105 5.83 -16.84 -7.83
C GLU A 105 5.13 -15.80 -6.94
N PHE A 106 3.84 -15.99 -6.59
CA PHE A 106 3.06 -15.03 -5.77
C PHE A 106 3.24 -13.57 -6.23
N VAL A 107 3.30 -13.32 -7.54
CA VAL A 107 3.68 -12.02 -8.10
C VAL A 107 2.72 -10.92 -7.66
N ALA A 108 1.41 -11.18 -7.68
CA ALA A 108 0.40 -10.24 -7.24
C ALA A 108 0.53 -9.91 -5.74
N LEU A 109 0.93 -10.88 -4.91
CA LEU A 109 1.18 -10.68 -3.49
C LEU A 109 2.41 -9.79 -3.28
N HIS A 110 3.52 -10.11 -3.93
CA HIS A 110 4.75 -9.30 -3.86
C HIS A 110 4.49 -7.85 -4.28
N ILE A 111 3.78 -7.64 -5.39
CA ILE A 111 3.37 -6.31 -5.83
C ILE A 111 2.53 -5.62 -4.75
N SER A 112 1.50 -6.29 -4.22
CA SER A 112 0.65 -5.71 -3.18
C SER A 112 1.45 -5.31 -1.93
N LEU A 113 2.44 -6.12 -1.54
CA LEU A 113 3.33 -5.85 -0.41
C LEU A 113 4.30 -4.69 -0.69
N LEU A 114 4.78 -4.54 -1.92
CA LEU A 114 5.58 -3.38 -2.33
C LEU A 114 4.76 -2.08 -2.26
N PHE A 115 3.54 -2.08 -2.80
CA PHE A 115 2.63 -0.93 -2.69
C PHE A 115 2.27 -0.62 -1.24
N PHE A 116 2.06 -1.64 -0.41
CA PHE A 116 1.89 -1.48 1.04
C PHE A 116 3.12 -0.82 1.69
N ARG A 117 4.33 -1.26 1.36
CA ARG A 117 5.57 -0.66 1.87
C ARG A 117 5.72 0.80 1.46
N GLN A 118 5.42 1.12 0.20
CA GLN A 118 5.42 2.50 -0.30
C GLN A 118 4.37 3.36 0.41
N LEU A 119 3.17 2.81 0.64
CA LEU A 119 2.09 3.49 1.37
C LEU A 119 2.49 3.75 2.82
N LEU A 120 3.13 2.78 3.48
CA LEU A 120 3.67 2.94 4.81
C LEU A 120 4.73 4.04 4.84
N PHE A 121 5.66 4.04 3.89
CA PHE A 121 6.69 5.08 3.79
C PHE A 121 6.08 6.48 3.60
N TYR A 122 5.05 6.59 2.78
CA TYR A 122 4.38 7.85 2.48
C TYR A 122 3.69 8.47 3.71
N HIS A 123 2.97 7.66 4.50
CA HIS A 123 2.19 8.15 5.64
C HIS A 123 2.95 8.13 6.97
N HIS A 124 3.82 7.14 7.15
CA HIS A 124 4.56 6.91 8.39
C HIS A 124 6.02 6.53 8.09
N PRO A 125 6.82 7.50 7.59
CA PRO A 125 8.22 7.27 7.25
C PRO A 125 9.04 6.83 8.46
N ASP A 126 8.69 7.29 9.66
CA ASP A 126 9.32 6.88 10.91
C ASP A 126 9.15 5.37 11.18
N LEU A 127 7.92 4.87 11.06
CA LEU A 127 7.62 3.45 11.24
C LEU A 127 8.24 2.60 10.14
N HIS A 128 8.21 3.06 8.89
CA HIS A 128 8.89 2.41 7.77
C HIS A 128 10.39 2.27 8.04
N ASN A 129 11.05 3.37 8.41
CA ASN A 129 12.50 3.39 8.60
C ASN A 129 12.94 2.48 9.76
N GLN A 130 12.20 2.46 10.87
CA GLN A 130 12.47 1.54 11.99
C GLN A 130 12.42 0.08 11.53
N LEU A 131 11.44 -0.28 10.70
CA LEU A 131 11.29 -1.65 10.19
C LEU A 131 12.39 -2.01 9.17
N GLU A 132 12.79 -1.07 8.31
CA GLU A 132 13.89 -1.26 7.37
C GLU A 132 15.23 -1.40 8.09
N GLU A 133 15.51 -0.58 9.11
CA GLU A 133 16.72 -0.67 9.92
C GLU A 133 16.79 -1.98 10.71
N ALA A 134 15.64 -2.43 11.24
CA ALA A 134 15.51 -3.74 11.85
C ALA A 134 15.54 -4.91 10.85
N SER A 135 15.68 -4.65 9.54
CA SER A 135 15.67 -5.65 8.46
C SER A 135 14.40 -6.53 8.46
N VAL A 136 13.27 -5.96 8.88
CA VAL A 136 11.98 -6.65 8.97
C VAL A 136 11.21 -6.48 7.67
N SER A 137 11.38 -7.43 6.74
CA SER A 137 10.67 -7.42 5.47
C SER A 137 9.14 -7.52 5.65
N PRO A 138 8.33 -6.67 4.97
CA PRO A 138 6.88 -6.80 4.88
C PRO A 138 6.39 -8.21 4.52
N PHE A 139 7.17 -8.93 3.71
CA PHE A 139 6.83 -10.28 3.31
C PHE A 139 6.73 -11.26 4.48
N LEU A 140 7.50 -11.05 5.55
CA LEU A 140 7.52 -11.96 6.70
C LEU A 140 6.28 -11.80 7.58
N TYR A 141 5.83 -10.56 7.81
CA TYR A 141 4.76 -10.29 8.77
C TYR A 141 3.40 -10.00 8.13
N ALA A 142 3.37 -9.42 6.94
CA ALA A 142 2.13 -8.99 6.29
C ALA A 142 1.55 -10.05 5.35
N THR A 143 2.33 -11.01 4.85
CA THR A 143 1.82 -12.08 3.99
C THR A 143 0.53 -12.74 4.52
N PRO A 144 0.45 -13.15 5.80
CA PRO A 144 -0.79 -13.71 6.35
C PRO A 144 -1.98 -12.76 6.28
N TRP A 145 -1.77 -11.45 6.43
CA TRP A 145 -2.81 -10.44 6.31
C TRP A 145 -3.39 -10.38 4.91
N PHE A 146 -2.53 -10.42 3.90
CA PHE A 146 -2.92 -10.30 2.50
C PHE A 146 -3.58 -11.58 1.98
N ILE A 147 -2.96 -12.74 2.22
CA ILE A 147 -3.46 -14.01 1.67
C ILE A 147 -4.70 -14.55 2.38
N THR A 148 -4.99 -14.09 3.61
CA THR A 148 -6.16 -14.54 4.37
C THR A 148 -7.16 -13.43 4.68
N LEU A 149 -6.91 -12.22 4.18
CA LEU A 149 -7.70 -11.02 4.51
C LEU A 149 -7.94 -10.89 6.03
N PHE A 150 -6.82 -10.93 6.77
CA PHE A 150 -6.72 -10.89 8.25
C PHE A 150 -7.34 -12.07 9.02
N ALA A 151 -7.69 -13.19 8.40
CA ALA A 151 -8.40 -14.27 9.08
C ALA A 151 -7.60 -14.98 10.21
N VAL A 152 -6.28 -15.19 10.03
CA VAL A 152 -5.45 -16.05 10.91
C VAL A 152 -5.45 -15.64 12.39
N ARG A 153 -5.53 -14.34 12.69
CA ARG A 153 -5.39 -13.81 14.06
C ARG A 153 -6.60 -13.01 14.55
N THR A 154 -7.71 -13.14 13.83
CA THR A 154 -8.95 -12.41 14.13
C THR A 154 -10.02 -13.40 14.60
N PRO A 155 -10.60 -13.20 15.80
CA PRO A 155 -11.73 -14.01 16.27
C PRO A 155 -12.84 -14.02 15.22
N LEU A 156 -13.50 -15.17 15.03
CA LEU A 156 -14.45 -15.36 13.92
C LEU A 156 -15.58 -14.33 13.94
N SER A 157 -16.13 -14.01 15.12
CA SER A 157 -17.17 -12.99 15.27
C SER A 157 -16.76 -11.61 14.77
N VAL A 158 -15.51 -11.19 15.04
CA VAL A 158 -14.95 -9.93 14.55
C VAL A 158 -14.66 -10.00 13.06
N LEU A 159 -14.15 -11.15 12.59
CA LEU A 159 -13.84 -11.37 11.18
C LEU A 159 -15.08 -11.31 10.30
N LEU A 160 -16.22 -11.86 10.75
CA LEU A 160 -17.49 -11.78 10.02
C LEU A 160 -17.93 -10.33 9.83
N CYS A 161 -17.93 -9.52 10.91
CA CYS A 161 -18.22 -8.07 10.81
C CYS A 161 -17.24 -7.35 9.87
N PHE A 162 -15.96 -7.71 9.95
CA PHE A 162 -14.92 -7.15 9.09
C PHE A 162 -15.17 -7.49 7.61
N TRP A 163 -15.46 -8.75 7.28
CA TRP A 163 -15.73 -9.16 5.90
C TRP A 163 -17.05 -8.61 5.37
N ASP A 164 -18.10 -8.48 6.18
CA ASP A 164 -19.35 -7.83 5.76
C ASP A 164 -19.07 -6.40 5.27
N LYS A 165 -18.37 -5.60 6.08
CA LYS A 165 -18.01 -4.22 5.73
C LYS A 165 -17.10 -4.16 4.51
N TYR A 166 -16.14 -5.08 4.41
CA TYR A 166 -15.19 -5.15 3.29
C TYR A 166 -15.86 -5.55 1.96
N ILE A 167 -16.79 -6.50 1.99
CA ILE A 167 -17.58 -6.91 0.83
C ILE A 167 -18.49 -5.77 0.37
N ILE A 168 -19.18 -5.09 1.29
CA ILE A 168 -20.03 -3.92 0.98
C ILE A 168 -19.20 -2.81 0.32
N ARG A 169 -17.98 -2.57 0.82
CA ARG A 169 -17.05 -1.59 0.23
C ARG A 169 -16.65 -1.96 -1.20
N ASN A 170 -16.52 -3.25 -1.49
CA ASN A 170 -16.22 -3.80 -2.82
C ASN A 170 -14.96 -3.21 -3.49
N GLU A 171 -13.91 -2.95 -2.69
CA GLU A 171 -12.65 -2.37 -3.18
C GLU A 171 -11.43 -3.11 -2.64
N ALA A 172 -10.89 -4.05 -3.43
CA ALA A 172 -9.73 -4.86 -3.04
C ALA A 172 -8.46 -4.02 -2.75
N CYS A 173 -8.31 -2.89 -3.43
CA CYS A 173 -7.19 -1.96 -3.22
C CYS A 173 -7.23 -1.24 -1.86
N PHE A 174 -8.27 -1.46 -1.04
CA PHE A 174 -8.35 -0.92 0.32
C PHE A 174 -7.50 -1.72 1.33
N LEU A 175 -7.15 -2.97 1.03
CA LEU A 175 -6.38 -3.85 1.91
C LEU A 175 -5.02 -3.26 2.38
N PRO A 176 -4.20 -2.65 1.52
CA PRO A 176 -2.97 -1.98 1.97
C PRO A 176 -3.20 -0.90 3.02
N PHE A 177 -4.31 -0.14 2.94
CA PHE A 177 -4.64 0.90 3.92
C PHE A 177 -4.97 0.30 5.29
N LEU A 178 -5.73 -0.79 5.30
CA LEU A 178 -6.02 -1.55 6.53
C LEU A 178 -4.74 -2.12 7.15
N ALA A 179 -3.82 -2.62 6.32
CA ALA A 179 -2.53 -3.13 6.79
C ALA A 179 -1.66 -2.02 7.42
N VAL A 180 -1.62 -0.82 6.82
CA VAL A 180 -0.92 0.35 7.39
C VAL A 180 -1.59 0.77 8.70
N ALA A 181 -2.92 0.95 8.71
CA ALA A 181 -3.65 1.32 9.91
C ALA A 181 -3.44 0.34 11.08
N MET A 182 -3.39 -0.96 10.79
CA MET A 182 -3.10 -1.97 11.81
C MET A 182 -1.67 -1.86 12.35
N LEU A 183 -0.66 -1.59 11.52
CA LEU A 183 0.69 -1.31 12.01
C LEU A 183 0.72 -0.06 12.89
N VAL A 184 0.03 1.00 12.46
CA VAL A 184 -0.05 2.28 13.17
C VAL A 184 -0.68 2.13 14.55
N SER A 185 -1.64 1.21 14.71
CA SER A 185 -2.22 0.89 16.03
C SER A 185 -1.19 0.43 17.06
N ARG A 186 -0.02 -0.07 16.63
CA ARG A 186 1.12 -0.47 17.47
C ARG A 186 2.34 0.41 17.30
N LYS A 187 2.22 1.57 16.65
CA LYS A 187 3.34 2.46 16.32
C LYS A 187 4.24 2.75 17.52
N ALA A 188 3.66 3.17 18.66
CA ALA A 188 4.43 3.48 19.86
C ALA A 188 5.24 2.28 20.39
N ALA A 189 4.67 1.07 20.34
CA ALA A 189 5.36 -0.14 20.77
C ALA A 189 6.49 -0.54 19.81
N ILE A 190 6.28 -0.40 18.50
CA ILE A 190 7.29 -0.72 17.48
C ILE A 190 8.46 0.27 17.52
N LEU A 191 8.18 1.57 17.65
CA LEU A 191 9.22 2.59 17.76
C LEU A 191 9.97 2.54 19.09
N GLY A 192 9.30 2.12 20.17
CA GLY A 192 9.93 1.92 21.48
C GLY A 192 10.70 0.60 21.62
N ALA A 193 10.54 -0.33 20.68
CA ALA A 193 11.23 -1.60 20.69
C ALA A 193 12.65 -1.47 20.11
N GLY A 194 13.60 -2.22 20.68
CA GLY A 194 14.90 -2.41 20.04
C GLY A 194 14.75 -3.09 18.66
N LEU A 195 15.73 -2.89 17.78
CA LEU A 195 15.71 -3.41 16.39
C LEU A 195 15.40 -4.92 16.35
N ASP A 196 16.03 -5.68 17.24
CA ASP A 196 15.89 -7.14 17.37
C ASP A 196 14.49 -7.57 17.87
N GLN A 197 13.72 -6.67 18.47
CA GLN A 197 12.36 -6.94 18.97
C GLN A 197 11.26 -6.44 18.03
N ALA A 198 11.59 -5.62 17.02
CA ALA A 198 10.62 -5.02 16.10
C ALA A 198 9.73 -6.06 15.41
N HIS A 199 10.31 -7.18 14.94
CA HIS A 199 9.54 -8.28 14.32
C HIS A 199 8.50 -8.87 15.29
N SER A 200 8.85 -9.06 16.56
CA SER A 200 7.93 -9.59 17.59
C SER A 200 6.75 -8.65 17.83
N GLU A 201 7.00 -7.34 17.88
CA GLU A 201 5.94 -6.35 18.08
C GLU A 201 4.99 -6.26 16.87
N VAL A 202 5.52 -6.36 15.66
CA VAL A 202 4.69 -6.45 14.45
C VAL A 202 3.90 -7.76 14.41
N ALA A 203 4.52 -8.88 14.82
CA ALA A 203 3.85 -10.18 14.94
C ALA A 203 2.80 -10.22 16.07
N ARG A 204 2.67 -9.17 16.89
CA ARG A 204 1.57 -8.98 17.83
C ARG A 204 0.43 -8.10 17.28
N ALA A 205 0.62 -7.46 16.12
CA ALA A 205 -0.42 -6.68 15.45
C ALA A 205 -1.55 -7.58 14.96
N GLY A 206 -2.78 -7.29 15.36
CA GLY A 206 -3.96 -8.07 15.03
C GLY A 206 -5.21 -7.48 15.68
N VAL A 207 -6.38 -7.89 15.19
CA VAL A 207 -7.67 -7.34 15.60
C VAL A 207 -8.38 -8.34 16.50
N LYS A 208 -8.66 -7.95 17.74
CA LYS A 208 -9.28 -8.86 18.73
C LYS A 208 -10.72 -8.49 19.09
N THR A 209 -11.10 -7.23 18.89
CA THR A 209 -12.44 -6.73 19.23
C THR A 209 -13.03 -5.93 18.08
N VAL A 210 -14.36 -5.80 18.06
CA VAL A 210 -15.07 -4.97 17.07
C VAL A 210 -14.68 -3.49 17.19
N GLN A 211 -14.41 -2.99 18.41
CA GLN A 211 -13.95 -1.61 18.56
C GLN A 211 -12.58 -1.38 17.92
N GLN A 212 -11.61 -2.27 18.15
CA GLN A 212 -10.30 -2.18 17.51
C GLN A 212 -10.41 -2.22 15.99
N PHE A 213 -11.32 -3.06 15.48
CA PHE A 213 -11.64 -3.10 14.05
C PHE A 213 -12.13 -1.75 13.53
N GLU A 214 -13.12 -1.15 14.19
CA GLU A 214 -13.69 0.14 13.76
C GLU A 214 -12.66 1.27 13.81
N ASP A 215 -11.79 1.29 14.84
CA ASP A 215 -10.70 2.26 14.94
C ASP A 215 -9.70 2.11 13.77
N ILE A 216 -9.29 0.88 13.46
CA ILE A 216 -8.42 0.57 12.32
C ILE A 216 -9.08 0.93 11.00
N TRP A 217 -10.38 0.65 10.85
CA TRP A 217 -11.13 0.99 9.65
C TRP A 217 -11.18 2.51 9.44
N ALA A 218 -11.52 3.26 10.49
CA ALA A 218 -11.56 4.72 10.43
C ALA A 218 -10.20 5.32 10.07
N ALA A 219 -9.11 4.79 10.66
CA ALA A 219 -7.76 5.22 10.32
C ALA A 219 -7.41 4.89 8.85
N ALA A 220 -7.82 3.73 8.35
CA ALA A 220 -7.63 3.34 6.95
C ALA A 220 -8.41 4.24 5.96
N GLU A 221 -9.62 4.68 6.32
CA GLU A 221 -10.37 5.66 5.51
C GLU A 221 -9.66 7.01 5.45
N GLU A 222 -9.10 7.48 6.58
CA GLU A 222 -8.35 8.73 6.61
C GLU A 222 -7.07 8.62 5.77
N LEU A 223 -6.30 7.53 5.92
CA LEU A 223 -5.12 7.27 5.09
C LEU A 223 -5.48 7.28 3.60
N ARG A 224 -6.59 6.64 3.23
CA ARG A 224 -7.09 6.64 1.85
C ARG A 224 -7.47 8.05 1.39
N ALA A 225 -8.18 8.82 2.22
CA ALA A 225 -8.59 10.17 1.90
C ALA A 225 -7.39 11.12 1.71
N GLN A 226 -6.27 10.82 2.38
CA GLN A 226 -4.99 11.53 2.30
C GLN A 226 -4.03 10.94 1.25
N THR A 227 -4.48 9.99 0.43
CA THR A 227 -3.65 9.38 -0.62
C THR A 227 -4.11 9.84 -2.00
N PRO A 228 -3.19 10.28 -2.88
CA PRO A 228 -3.53 10.61 -4.26
C PRO A 228 -4.18 9.44 -5.00
N GLN A 229 -5.20 9.73 -5.81
CA GLN A 229 -5.95 8.74 -6.56
C GLN A 229 -5.08 8.00 -7.57
N SER A 230 -4.01 8.64 -8.07
CA SER A 230 -3.02 8.02 -8.94
C SER A 230 -2.40 6.76 -8.33
N PHE A 231 -2.18 6.72 -7.00
CA PHE A 231 -1.67 5.53 -6.32
C PHE A 231 -2.63 4.35 -6.48
N LEU A 232 -3.92 4.58 -6.21
CA LEU A 232 -4.97 3.55 -6.32
C LEU A 232 -5.15 3.07 -7.75
N LEU A 233 -5.15 4.00 -8.71
CA LEU A 233 -5.24 3.67 -10.13
C LEU A 233 -4.04 2.83 -10.58
N ARG A 234 -2.83 3.19 -10.13
CA ARG A 234 -1.61 2.44 -10.42
C ARG A 234 -1.67 1.03 -9.83
N LEU A 235 -2.00 0.89 -8.54
CA LEU A 235 -2.14 -0.41 -7.88
C LEU A 235 -3.18 -1.28 -8.61
N SER A 236 -4.36 -0.74 -8.87
CA SER A 236 -5.43 -1.47 -9.56
C SER A 236 -5.00 -1.92 -10.96
N ARG A 237 -4.38 -1.03 -11.76
CA ARG A 237 -3.93 -1.38 -13.12
C ARG A 237 -2.85 -2.45 -13.12
N VAL A 238 -1.88 -2.36 -12.21
CA VAL A 238 -0.82 -3.37 -12.11
C VAL A 238 -1.41 -4.72 -11.72
N LEU A 239 -2.32 -4.77 -10.73
CA LEU A 239 -2.97 -6.02 -10.33
C LEU A 239 -3.85 -6.61 -11.43
N GLU A 240 -4.62 -5.79 -12.16
CA GLU A 240 -5.39 -6.27 -13.32
C GLU A 240 -4.48 -6.76 -14.45
N ALA A 241 -3.36 -6.07 -14.74
CA ALA A 241 -2.40 -6.54 -15.73
C ALA A 241 -1.73 -7.87 -15.33
N VAL A 242 -1.48 -8.10 -14.04
CA VAL A 242 -1.02 -9.41 -13.54
C VAL A 242 -2.09 -10.45 -13.79
N LYS A 243 -3.36 -10.15 -13.48
CA LYS A 243 -4.50 -11.07 -13.70
C LYS A 243 -4.69 -11.43 -15.18
N GLU A 244 -4.64 -10.45 -16.09
CA GLU A 244 -4.79 -10.67 -17.54
C GLU A 244 -3.69 -11.55 -18.11
N LYS A 245 -2.47 -11.47 -17.55
CA LYS A 245 -1.35 -12.31 -17.97
C LYS A 245 -1.41 -13.72 -17.39
N ARG A 246 -2.35 -14.02 -16.49
CA ARG A 246 -2.56 -15.38 -15.96
C ARG A 246 -3.01 -16.31 -17.07
N GLY A 247 -2.33 -17.44 -17.19
CA GLY A 247 -2.68 -18.49 -18.16
C GLY A 247 -2.08 -18.31 -19.55
N LEU A 248 -1.40 -17.20 -19.83
CA LEU A 248 -0.58 -17.08 -21.05
C LEU A 248 0.69 -17.94 -20.91
N PRO A 249 1.20 -18.53 -22.01
CA PRO A 249 2.47 -19.27 -21.99
C PRO A 249 3.60 -18.34 -21.52
N ALA A 250 4.49 -18.88 -20.68
CA ALA A 250 5.63 -18.13 -20.18
C ALA A 250 6.46 -17.61 -21.37
N PRO A 251 6.74 -16.29 -21.45
CA PRO A 251 7.54 -15.75 -22.53
C PRO A 251 8.96 -16.35 -22.50
N SER A 252 9.60 -16.48 -23.66
CA SER A 252 10.98 -16.99 -23.82
C SER A 252 12.06 -16.05 -23.24
N GLU A 253 11.68 -14.83 -22.84
CA GLU A 253 12.56 -13.81 -22.27
C GLU A 253 12.42 -13.72 -20.75
N LYS A 254 13.29 -12.91 -20.10
CA LYS A 254 13.29 -12.67 -18.64
C LYS A 254 11.87 -12.52 -18.08
N PRO A 255 11.54 -13.15 -16.94
CA PRO A 255 10.19 -13.13 -16.38
C PRO A 255 9.66 -11.71 -16.27
N TRP A 256 8.49 -11.45 -16.86
CA TRP A 256 7.83 -10.14 -16.77
C TRP A 256 7.61 -9.72 -15.31
N SER A 257 7.34 -10.68 -14.42
CA SER A 257 7.26 -10.50 -12.97
C SER A 257 8.51 -9.82 -12.40
N GLY A 258 9.70 -10.29 -12.78
CA GLY A 258 10.97 -9.71 -12.33
C GLY A 258 11.16 -8.25 -12.76
N ARG A 259 10.70 -7.87 -13.97
CA ARG A 259 10.76 -6.47 -14.43
C ARG A 259 9.80 -5.57 -13.65
N VAL A 260 8.56 -6.01 -13.44
CA VAL A 260 7.56 -5.24 -12.68
C VAL A 260 7.97 -5.09 -11.22
N LEU A 261 8.44 -6.17 -10.59
CA LEU A 261 8.94 -6.14 -9.22
C LEU A 261 10.13 -5.18 -9.08
N ALA A 262 11.13 -5.29 -9.97
CA ALA A 262 12.27 -4.38 -9.95
C ALA A 262 11.87 -2.91 -10.20
N GLN A 263 10.86 -2.66 -11.02
CA GLN A 263 10.36 -1.30 -11.26
C GLN A 263 9.64 -0.74 -10.03
N VAL A 264 8.68 -1.47 -9.47
CA VAL A 264 7.93 -1.03 -8.29
C VAL A 264 8.86 -0.90 -7.07
N GLU A 265 9.87 -1.77 -6.94
CA GLU A 265 10.85 -1.69 -5.86
C GLU A 265 11.74 -0.44 -5.94
N ARG A 266 12.05 0.04 -7.16
CA ARG A 266 12.79 1.28 -7.38
C ARG A 266 11.96 2.53 -7.10
N GLU A 267 10.65 2.43 -7.20
CA GLU A 267 9.75 3.55 -6.93
C GLU A 267 9.73 3.87 -5.43
N ARG A 268 10.43 4.96 -5.07
CA ARG A 268 10.50 5.51 -3.70
C ARG A 268 9.45 6.60 -3.46
N TYR A 269 8.66 6.93 -4.46
CA TYR A 269 7.71 8.04 -4.47
C TYR A 269 6.49 7.68 -5.31
N PHE A 270 5.38 8.37 -5.06
CA PHE A 270 4.16 8.18 -5.83
C PHE A 270 4.24 8.95 -7.15
N MET A 271 3.99 8.23 -8.24
CA MET A 271 3.78 8.85 -9.55
C MET A 271 2.36 9.41 -9.59
N LEU A 272 2.24 10.71 -9.85
CA LEU A 272 0.96 11.38 -10.06
C LEU A 272 0.65 11.49 -11.54
N LEU A 273 -0.60 11.23 -11.90
CA LEU A 273 -1.12 11.46 -13.24
C LEU A 273 -1.27 12.97 -13.47
N PRO A 274 -0.83 13.51 -14.61
CA PRO A 274 -1.02 14.91 -14.94
C PRO A 274 -2.49 15.36 -14.86
N GLN A 275 -3.43 14.47 -15.22
CA GLN A 275 -4.86 14.74 -15.14
C GLN A 275 -5.34 14.98 -13.70
N GLU A 276 -4.76 14.29 -12.70
CA GLU A 276 -5.07 14.52 -11.29
C GLU A 276 -4.54 15.88 -10.83
N ILE A 277 -3.32 16.26 -11.24
CA ILE A 277 -2.73 17.57 -10.94
C ILE A 277 -3.56 18.70 -11.55
N VAL A 278 -3.95 18.58 -12.82
CA VAL A 278 -4.78 19.59 -13.51
C VAL A 278 -6.15 19.71 -12.83
N ALA A 279 -6.80 18.59 -12.49
CA ALA A 279 -8.07 18.61 -11.78
C ALA A 279 -7.96 19.34 -10.43
N TYR A 280 -6.86 19.11 -9.69
CA TYR A 280 -6.56 19.83 -8.46
C TYR A 280 -6.46 21.35 -8.68
N CYS A 281 -5.63 21.79 -9.63
CA CYS A 281 -5.45 23.21 -9.93
C CYS A 281 -6.77 23.90 -10.32
N VAL A 282 -7.62 23.23 -11.11
CA VAL A 282 -8.92 23.77 -11.52
C VAL A 282 -9.87 23.92 -10.33
N ILE A 283 -9.87 22.95 -9.41
CA ILE A 283 -10.70 23.00 -8.20
C ILE A 283 -10.26 24.16 -7.30
N GLU A 284 -8.95 24.34 -7.09
CA GLU A 284 -8.43 25.46 -6.30
C GLU A 284 -8.77 26.82 -6.90
N LEU A 285 -8.57 26.99 -8.21
CA LEU A 285 -8.91 28.24 -8.91
C LEU A 285 -10.39 28.58 -8.77
N ARG A 286 -11.28 27.58 -8.90
CA ARG A 286 -12.73 27.77 -8.70
C ARG A 286 -13.05 28.14 -7.25
N ALA A 287 -12.40 27.51 -6.28
CA ALA A 287 -12.59 27.84 -4.87
C ALA A 287 -12.12 29.27 -4.55
N ALA A 288 -11.00 29.70 -5.14
CA ALA A 288 -10.48 31.06 -5.01
C ALA A 288 -11.39 32.11 -5.66
N ALA A 289 -11.89 31.85 -6.87
CA ALA A 289 -12.82 32.76 -7.58
C ALA A 289 -14.15 32.95 -6.82
N VAL A 290 -14.67 31.88 -6.21
CA VAL A 290 -15.86 31.97 -5.34
C VAL A 290 -15.56 32.77 -4.07
N ALA A 291 -14.39 32.56 -3.45
CA ALA A 291 -13.98 33.33 -2.27
C ALA A 291 -13.75 34.82 -2.58
N ALA A 292 -13.31 35.15 -3.80
CA ALA A 292 -13.13 36.52 -4.28
C ALA A 292 -14.44 37.22 -4.69
N GLY A 293 -15.58 36.52 -4.67
CA GLY A 293 -16.88 37.10 -5.01
C GLY A 293 -17.13 37.28 -6.52
N GLU A 294 -16.27 36.74 -7.39
CA GLU A 294 -16.32 36.92 -8.84
C GLU A 294 -17.38 36.04 -9.55
N GLY A 295 -18.28 35.41 -8.80
CA GLY A 295 -19.40 34.61 -9.31
C GLY A 295 -20.77 35.32 -9.30
N GLY A 296 -20.83 36.59 -8.89
CA GLY A 296 -22.06 37.39 -8.84
C GLY A 296 -22.25 38.26 -10.08
N GLY A 297 -22.60 37.65 -11.22
CA GLY A 297 -23.01 38.39 -12.41
C GLY A 297 -24.39 39.02 -12.23
N GLN A 298 -24.42 40.26 -11.76
CA GLN A 298 -25.28 41.38 -12.17
C GLN A 298 -26.65 41.02 -12.82
N GLU A 299 -27.73 41.03 -12.03
CA GLU A 299 -29.07 41.29 -12.56
C GLU A 299 -29.12 42.76 -12.97
N GLY A 300 -28.99 43.01 -14.27
CA GLY A 300 -29.29 44.32 -14.86
C GLY A 300 -30.79 44.52 -14.90
N ASP A 301 -31.27 45.58 -14.25
CA ASP A 301 -32.59 46.16 -14.47
C ASP A 301 -32.83 46.40 -15.97
N ALA A 302 -33.82 45.72 -16.53
CA ALA A 302 -34.47 46.10 -17.77
C ALA A 302 -35.94 45.69 -17.74
N ASP A 303 -36.80 46.68 -17.51
CA ASP A 303 -38.25 46.66 -17.72
C ASP A 303 -38.62 46.16 -19.14
N GLY A 304 -39.60 45.27 -19.27
CA GLY A 304 -40.15 44.87 -20.57
C GLY A 304 -41.09 43.65 -20.63
N ALA A 305 -42.33 43.83 -20.18
CA ALA A 305 -43.59 43.19 -20.59
C ALA A 305 -43.68 41.75 -21.19
N ALA A 306 -44.49 40.94 -20.49
CA ALA A 306 -45.55 40.01 -20.95
C ALA A 306 -45.23 38.71 -21.73
N GLY A 307 -45.62 37.56 -21.15
CA GLY A 307 -46.10 36.39 -21.90
C GLY A 307 -45.79 35.00 -21.35
N GLY A 308 -46.76 34.38 -20.66
CA GLY A 308 -47.17 32.97 -20.81
C GLY A 308 -46.22 31.78 -20.52
N GLY A 309 -46.40 31.16 -19.34
CA GLY A 309 -46.56 29.71 -19.08
C GLY A 309 -45.60 28.66 -19.68
N ALA A 310 -44.88 27.95 -18.80
CA ALA A 310 -44.91 26.47 -18.64
C ALA A 310 -43.79 26.01 -17.69
N ASP A 311 -44.14 25.17 -16.71
CA ASP A 311 -43.27 24.66 -15.66
C ASP A 311 -42.05 23.87 -16.19
N GLY A 312 -40.88 24.35 -15.83
CA GLY A 312 -39.58 23.72 -16.10
C GLY A 312 -38.48 24.39 -15.28
N LYS A 313 -38.59 24.41 -13.95
CA LYS A 313 -37.51 24.86 -13.07
C LYS A 313 -36.39 23.81 -13.05
N ALA A 314 -35.47 23.92 -14.00
CA ALA A 314 -34.10 23.44 -13.81
C ALA A 314 -33.48 24.27 -12.68
N GLN A 315 -33.45 23.68 -11.48
CA GLN A 315 -32.85 24.29 -10.31
C GLN A 315 -31.34 24.44 -10.57
N ALA A 316 -30.85 25.69 -10.62
CA ALA A 316 -29.43 25.97 -10.74
C ALA A 316 -28.66 25.23 -9.63
N PRO A 317 -27.54 24.57 -9.94
CA PRO A 317 -26.79 23.84 -8.93
C PRO A 317 -26.29 24.85 -7.90
N THR A 318 -26.84 24.77 -6.68
CA THR A 318 -26.33 25.50 -5.53
C THR A 318 -24.86 25.14 -5.40
N GLY A 319 -23.98 26.06 -5.80
CA GLY A 319 -22.53 25.85 -5.90
C GLY A 319 -21.89 25.65 -4.54
N LYS A 320 -22.02 24.45 -3.97
CA LYS A 320 -21.15 24.03 -2.87
C LYS A 320 -19.74 23.99 -3.42
N VAL A 321 -18.88 24.86 -2.90
CA VAL A 321 -17.44 24.86 -3.17
C VAL A 321 -16.88 23.51 -2.75
N ILE A 322 -16.53 22.68 -3.73
CA ILE A 322 -15.81 21.43 -3.48
C ILE A 322 -14.38 21.85 -3.17
N LYS A 323 -13.98 21.80 -1.89
CA LYS A 323 -12.57 21.96 -1.52
C LYS A 323 -11.80 20.71 -1.95
N PRO A 324 -10.58 20.85 -2.47
CA PRO A 324 -9.76 19.68 -2.78
C PRO A 324 -9.46 18.91 -1.50
N ARG A 325 -9.44 17.58 -1.60
CA ARG A 325 -9.21 16.69 -0.44
C ARG A 325 -7.78 16.74 0.07
N LEU A 326 -6.84 16.88 -0.86
CA LEU A 326 -5.40 17.00 -0.63
C LEU A 326 -5.00 18.44 -0.87
N ARG A 327 -3.85 18.88 -0.32
CA ARG A 327 -3.18 20.12 -0.68
C ARG A 327 -1.91 19.74 -1.44
N LEU A 328 -1.81 20.06 -2.73
CA LEU A 328 -0.65 19.73 -3.56
C LEU A 328 0.27 20.94 -3.68
N LEU A 329 1.51 20.79 -3.22
CA LEU A 329 2.56 21.80 -3.31
C LEU A 329 3.41 21.49 -4.55
N LEU A 330 3.13 22.16 -5.65
CA LEU A 330 3.77 21.88 -6.94
C LEU A 330 5.14 22.57 -7.01
N LEU A 331 6.20 21.80 -7.23
CA LEU A 331 7.57 22.27 -7.34
C LEU A 331 8.11 21.94 -8.74
N ASP A 332 8.31 22.96 -9.57
CA ASP A 332 8.92 22.82 -10.89
C ASP A 332 10.44 22.88 -10.77
N VAL A 333 11.12 21.76 -11.05
CA VAL A 333 12.57 21.64 -10.92
C VAL A 333 13.29 21.71 -12.26
N ARG A 334 12.62 22.10 -13.35
CA ARG A 334 13.23 22.21 -14.68
C ARG A 334 14.23 23.36 -14.78
N PRO A 335 15.16 23.34 -15.75
CA PRO A 335 16.00 24.50 -16.09
C PRO A 335 15.19 25.79 -16.27
N PRO A 336 15.77 26.97 -15.94
CA PRO A 336 15.09 28.25 -16.13
C PRO A 336 14.59 28.49 -17.56
N GLU A 337 15.31 27.97 -18.56
CA GLU A 337 14.93 28.08 -19.97
C GLU A 337 13.64 27.31 -20.28
N GLU A 338 13.54 26.05 -19.82
CA GLU A 338 12.33 25.23 -19.99
C GLU A 338 11.14 25.78 -19.19
N HIS A 339 11.38 26.26 -17.98
CA HIS A 339 10.34 26.86 -17.14
C HIS A 339 9.83 28.18 -17.73
N GLY A 340 10.73 29.01 -18.25
CA GLY A 340 10.39 30.29 -18.89
C GLY A 340 9.63 30.14 -20.20
N ALA A 341 9.84 29.02 -20.92
CA ALA A 341 9.07 28.70 -22.12
C ALA A 341 7.60 28.42 -21.77
N GLU A 342 7.35 27.46 -20.88
CA GLU A 342 6.01 27.09 -20.42
C GLU A 342 6.05 26.49 -19.01
N HIS A 343 5.13 26.91 -18.13
CA HIS A 343 5.00 26.36 -16.78
C HIS A 343 3.57 26.44 -16.25
N LEU A 344 3.30 25.64 -15.21
CA LEU A 344 2.07 25.69 -14.43
C LEU A 344 2.13 26.90 -13.48
N PRO A 345 1.20 27.87 -13.56
CA PRO A 345 1.24 29.09 -12.73
C PRO A 345 1.18 28.84 -11.21
N GLN A 346 0.59 27.71 -10.79
CA GLN A 346 0.49 27.31 -9.39
C GLN A 346 1.79 26.75 -8.84
N ALA A 347 2.75 26.39 -9.69
CA ALA A 347 3.98 25.75 -9.28
C ALA A 347 5.08 26.76 -8.90
N LEU A 348 5.78 26.44 -7.82
CA LEU A 348 6.99 27.14 -7.41
C LEU A 348 8.16 26.63 -8.25
N HIS A 349 8.84 27.52 -8.97
CA HIS A 349 10.09 27.16 -9.65
C HIS A 349 11.22 27.04 -8.63
N PHE A 350 11.89 25.89 -8.60
CA PHE A 350 12.99 25.59 -7.68
C PHE A 350 14.21 25.08 -8.44
N HIS A 351 15.15 25.98 -8.69
CA HIS A 351 16.39 25.66 -9.40
C HIS A 351 17.63 26.33 -8.78
N PRO A 352 17.98 26.04 -7.52
CA PRO A 352 19.13 26.65 -6.90
C PRO A 352 20.46 26.07 -7.42
N PRO A 353 21.60 26.77 -7.24
CA PRO A 353 22.93 26.24 -7.56
C PRO A 353 23.28 24.94 -6.84
N SER A 354 22.78 24.73 -5.62
CA SER A 354 22.93 23.48 -4.85
C SER A 354 22.27 22.30 -5.57
N LEU A 355 21.08 22.49 -6.15
CA LEU A 355 20.40 21.48 -6.97
C LEU A 355 21.21 21.15 -8.23
N ARG A 356 21.80 22.14 -8.89
CA ARG A 356 22.69 21.90 -10.05
C ARG A 356 23.91 21.07 -9.66
N ARG A 357 24.52 21.34 -8.50
CA ARG A 357 25.64 20.55 -7.98
C ARG A 357 25.22 19.12 -7.63
N LEU A 358 24.04 18.95 -7.03
CA LEU A 358 23.47 17.62 -6.74
C LEU A 358 23.27 16.81 -8.04
N VAL A 359 22.85 17.48 -9.12
CA VAL A 359 22.66 16.87 -10.43
C VAL A 359 23.98 16.63 -11.17
N SER A 360 24.95 17.54 -11.07
CA SER A 360 26.22 17.44 -11.79
C SER A 360 27.19 16.42 -11.17
N ALA A 361 27.24 16.33 -9.84
CA ALA A 361 28.11 15.40 -9.10
C ALA A 361 27.89 13.91 -9.44
N SER A 362 26.82 13.59 -10.16
CA SER A 362 26.42 12.20 -10.43
C SER A 362 26.17 11.87 -11.91
N HIS A 363 26.68 12.66 -12.87
CA HIS A 363 26.71 12.27 -14.29
C HIS A 363 27.45 10.93 -14.56
N SER A 364 28.18 10.40 -13.56
CA SER A 364 28.80 9.07 -13.60
C SER A 364 27.84 7.89 -13.33
N ARG A 365 26.57 8.12 -12.93
CA ARG A 365 25.63 7.07 -12.49
C ARG A 365 24.32 6.94 -13.28
N GLY A 366 24.07 7.78 -14.30
CA GLY A 366 22.94 7.60 -15.22
C GLY A 366 21.52 7.72 -14.64
N GLN A 367 21.33 8.31 -13.44
CA GLN A 367 20.00 8.51 -12.84
C GLN A 367 19.36 9.86 -13.25
N PRO A 368 18.05 9.90 -13.55
CA PRO A 368 17.30 11.13 -13.82
C PRO A 368 17.39 12.16 -12.68
N ARG A 369 17.23 13.44 -13.05
CA ARG A 369 17.27 14.58 -12.12
C ARG A 369 16.25 14.47 -10.98
N LEU A 370 15.02 14.06 -11.31
CA LEU A 370 13.90 13.97 -10.37
C LEU A 370 14.13 12.90 -9.30
N GLU A 371 14.60 11.73 -9.72
CA GLU A 371 14.88 10.59 -8.83
C GLU A 371 15.87 10.96 -7.73
N ARG A 372 16.91 11.72 -8.07
CA ARG A 372 17.93 12.13 -7.09
C ARG A 372 17.43 13.17 -6.11
N LEU A 373 16.66 14.16 -6.57
CA LEU A 373 16.05 15.12 -5.65
C LEU A 373 15.04 14.42 -4.74
N ALA A 374 14.20 13.53 -5.29
CA ALA A 374 13.26 12.74 -4.50
C ALA A 374 14.00 11.88 -3.45
N ALA A 375 15.11 11.23 -3.83
CA ALA A 375 15.95 10.46 -2.91
C ALA A 375 16.63 11.33 -1.83
N ALA A 376 17.12 12.52 -2.19
CA ALA A 376 17.71 13.47 -1.26
C ALA A 376 16.68 13.98 -0.25
N LEU A 377 15.50 14.39 -0.72
CA LEU A 377 14.39 14.84 0.15
C LEU A 377 13.89 13.69 1.04
N SER A 378 13.71 12.50 0.47
CA SER A 378 13.34 11.29 1.21
C SER A 378 14.35 10.95 2.31
N SER A 379 15.65 11.12 2.03
CA SER A 379 16.71 10.89 3.02
C SER A 379 16.73 11.97 4.09
N ALA A 380 16.56 13.24 3.71
CA ALA A 380 16.55 14.37 4.62
C ALA A 380 15.38 14.30 5.63
N VAL A 381 14.20 13.89 5.17
CA VAL A 381 13.03 13.64 6.04
C VAL A 381 13.34 12.55 7.05
N SER A 382 13.97 11.44 6.61
CA SER A 382 14.39 10.36 7.51
C SER A 382 15.40 10.82 8.57
N TYR A 383 16.37 11.66 8.20
CA TYR A 383 17.37 12.20 9.13
C TYR A 383 16.79 13.22 10.13
N SER A 384 15.89 14.10 9.70
CA SER A 384 15.21 15.05 10.60
C SER A 384 14.43 14.34 11.71
N ILE A 385 13.77 13.23 11.36
CA ILE A 385 13.01 12.42 12.32
C ILE A 385 13.94 11.68 13.29
N SER A 386 15.04 11.10 12.81
CA SER A 386 16.06 10.47 13.68
C SER A 386 16.74 11.48 14.61
N GLY A 387 16.99 12.71 14.13
CA GLY A 387 17.56 13.79 14.93
C GLY A 387 16.67 14.19 16.11
N LEU A 388 15.35 14.24 15.90
CA LEU A 388 14.34 14.48 16.93
C LEU A 388 14.24 13.38 17.99
N MET A 389 14.59 12.14 17.64
CA MET A 389 14.65 11.01 18.58
C MET A 389 15.99 10.94 19.34
N SER A 390 17.06 11.49 18.76
CA SER A 390 18.40 11.57 19.38
C SER A 390 18.60 12.76 20.32
N SER A 391 17.74 13.78 20.28
CA SER A 391 17.83 14.97 21.14
C SER A 391 17.17 14.74 22.50
N SER A 392 17.64 13.72 23.23
CA SER A 392 17.50 13.69 24.69
C SER A 392 18.59 14.59 25.28
N PRO A 393 18.28 15.51 26.22
CA PRO A 393 19.24 16.47 26.70
C PRO A 393 20.33 15.78 27.52
N ALA A 394 21.55 15.72 26.95
CA ALA A 394 22.74 15.28 27.65
C ALA A 394 23.17 16.33 28.68
N GLY A 395 23.35 15.91 29.94
CA GLY A 395 24.06 16.71 30.92
C GLY A 395 23.97 16.23 32.37
N ALA A 396 24.76 15.23 32.75
CA ALA A 396 25.72 15.33 33.86
C ALA A 396 26.55 14.02 34.01
N PRO A 397 27.87 14.09 34.27
CA PRO A 397 28.74 12.93 34.39
C PRO A 397 28.77 12.39 35.83
N GLY A 398 28.76 11.07 35.99
CA GLY A 398 28.89 10.46 37.32
C GLY A 398 29.00 8.94 37.30
N GLU A 399 30.23 8.46 37.37
CA GLU A 399 30.68 7.25 38.07
C GLU A 399 30.17 5.86 37.62
N SER A 400 31.06 5.13 36.93
CA SER A 400 31.22 3.68 37.15
C SER A 400 31.78 3.48 38.57
N PRO A 401 31.48 2.38 39.32
CA PRO A 401 32.06 1.09 38.95
C PRO A 401 31.33 -0.20 39.43
N GLN A 402 31.90 -1.32 38.97
CA GLN A 402 32.02 -2.64 39.63
C GLN A 402 31.02 -3.77 39.33
N ALA A 403 31.64 -4.95 39.30
CA ALA A 403 31.18 -6.22 38.77
C ALA A 403 31.11 -7.30 39.87
N ALA A 404 30.37 -8.38 39.53
CA ALA A 404 30.42 -9.77 40.03
C ALA A 404 29.62 -10.13 41.31
N PRO A 405 29.32 -11.43 41.59
CA PRO A 405 28.99 -12.59 40.73
C PRO A 405 27.84 -13.52 41.25
N GLY A 406 27.32 -14.43 40.39
CA GLY A 406 26.71 -15.77 40.69
C GLY A 406 25.44 -15.82 41.57
N THR A 407 24.48 -16.74 41.55
CA THR A 407 24.12 -18.07 40.97
C THR A 407 22.62 -18.20 41.40
N THR A 408 21.65 -18.89 40.79
CA THR A 408 21.49 -20.34 40.58
C THR A 408 20.05 -20.58 40.08
N GLU A 409 19.90 -21.47 39.09
CA GLU A 409 18.81 -22.45 38.85
C GLU A 409 17.30 -22.09 38.61
N GLN A 410 16.80 -22.78 37.58
CA GLN A 410 15.46 -22.94 36.96
C GLN A 410 14.48 -23.83 37.79
N PRO A 411 13.28 -24.30 37.30
CA PRO A 411 12.58 -24.13 35.99
C PRO A 411 11.05 -23.84 36.05
N GLY A 412 10.44 -23.57 34.88
CA GLY A 412 9.10 -24.11 34.57
C GLY A 412 8.14 -23.27 33.69
N SER A 413 7.73 -23.87 32.56
CA SER A 413 6.45 -23.69 31.84
C SER A 413 6.32 -22.63 30.72
N GLY A 414 6.21 -23.13 29.47
CA GLY A 414 5.16 -22.67 28.55
C GLY A 414 5.56 -21.96 27.25
N ALA A 415 6.62 -22.38 26.55
CA ALA A 415 6.95 -21.82 25.24
C ALA A 415 6.18 -22.51 24.10
N ALA A 416 5.31 -21.75 23.43
CA ALA A 416 4.70 -22.10 22.16
C ALA A 416 5.75 -22.12 21.04
N THR A 417 5.82 -23.22 20.31
CA THR A 417 6.76 -23.45 19.21
C THR A 417 6.33 -22.66 17.96
N PRO A 418 7.23 -21.89 17.31
CA PRO A 418 6.94 -21.32 16.00
C PRO A 418 7.07 -22.40 14.92
N ALA A 419 6.12 -22.40 13.99
CA ALA A 419 6.04 -23.32 12.87
C ALA A 419 7.26 -23.20 11.95
N SER A 420 8.14 -24.20 11.97
CA SER A 420 9.10 -24.47 10.89
C SER A 420 8.49 -25.49 9.94
N GLY A 421 8.58 -25.25 8.64
CA GLY A 421 8.09 -26.19 7.63
C GLY A 421 7.53 -25.57 6.36
N VAL A 422 8.13 -24.51 5.83
CA VAL A 422 7.96 -24.16 4.41
C VAL A 422 9.00 -24.96 3.63
N GLY A 423 8.53 -25.96 2.87
CA GLY A 423 9.38 -26.84 2.08
C GLY A 423 9.91 -26.16 0.82
N SER A 424 11.24 -26.17 0.73
CA SER A 424 12.15 -25.85 -0.37
C SER A 424 12.45 -24.37 -0.71
N PRO A 425 13.74 -24.05 -0.94
CA PRO A 425 14.20 -22.69 -1.11
C PRO A 425 13.91 -22.24 -2.54
N VAL A 426 12.86 -21.44 -2.71
CA VAL A 426 12.84 -20.51 -3.83
C VAL A 426 14.04 -19.61 -3.60
N LYS A 427 14.98 -19.59 -4.54
CA LYS A 427 16.16 -18.71 -4.49
C LYS A 427 15.65 -17.32 -4.17
N GLU A 428 15.87 -16.90 -2.93
CA GLU A 428 15.89 -15.51 -2.54
C GLU A 428 16.78 -14.86 -3.59
N VAL A 429 16.17 -14.11 -4.50
CA VAL A 429 16.95 -13.20 -5.34
C VAL A 429 17.63 -12.36 -4.30
N ALA A 430 18.92 -12.60 -4.08
CA ALA A 430 19.72 -11.88 -3.11
C ALA A 430 19.52 -10.41 -3.45
N ILE A 431 18.65 -9.76 -2.68
CA ILE A 431 18.35 -8.35 -2.79
C ILE A 431 19.63 -7.73 -2.30
N GLN A 432 20.53 -7.43 -3.25
CA GLN A 432 21.69 -6.62 -2.97
C GLN A 432 21.13 -5.36 -2.35
N GLN A 433 21.39 -5.20 -1.05
CA GLN A 433 21.37 -3.92 -0.36
C GLN A 433 22.26 -2.99 -1.20
N GLN A 434 21.67 -2.31 -2.18
CA GLN A 434 22.31 -1.16 -2.79
C GLN A 434 22.29 -0.11 -1.71
N GLY A 435 23.48 0.07 -1.13
CA GLY A 435 23.72 0.83 0.08
C GLY A 435 23.10 2.21 0.06
N ALA A 436 22.89 2.70 1.28
CA ALA A 436 22.59 4.08 1.61
C ALA A 436 23.13 5.05 0.57
N CYS A 437 22.24 5.91 0.07
CA CYS A 437 22.51 6.93 -0.92
C CYS A 437 23.81 7.67 -0.55
N GLY A 438 24.89 7.43 -1.29
CA GLY A 438 26.19 8.08 -1.09
C GLY A 438 26.20 9.55 -1.53
N LEU A 439 25.15 10.29 -1.17
CA LEU A 439 25.02 11.72 -1.37
C LEU A 439 25.66 12.42 -0.18
N ASP A 440 26.37 13.50 -0.46
CA ASP A 440 26.97 14.36 0.57
C ASP A 440 25.86 14.98 1.44
N SER A 441 25.86 14.63 2.73
CA SER A 441 24.89 15.12 3.72
C SER A 441 24.85 16.65 3.78
N ALA A 442 25.99 17.32 3.58
CA ALA A 442 26.05 18.77 3.54
C ALA A 442 25.29 19.34 2.33
N LEU A 443 25.48 18.74 1.15
CA LEU A 443 24.79 19.16 -0.07
C LEU A 443 23.27 18.92 0.02
N VAL A 444 22.84 17.83 0.66
CA VAL A 444 21.41 17.55 0.91
C VAL A 444 20.82 18.61 1.84
N ALA A 445 21.52 18.99 2.91
CA ALA A 445 21.09 20.06 3.81
C ALA A 445 21.00 21.41 3.09
N GLU A 446 21.98 21.76 2.25
CA GLU A 446 21.95 22.99 1.45
C GLU A 446 20.74 23.07 0.50
N VAL A 447 20.36 21.94 -0.13
CA VAL A 447 19.17 21.88 -0.99
C VAL A 447 17.89 22.06 -0.18
N LEU A 448 17.82 21.46 1.02
CA LEU A 448 16.64 21.59 1.88
C LEU A 448 16.47 23.02 2.40
N GLU A 449 17.54 23.67 2.83
CA GLU A 449 17.48 25.06 3.30
C GLU A 449 17.09 26.02 2.17
N ALA A 450 17.61 25.81 0.96
CA ALA A 450 17.17 26.57 -0.21
C ALA A 450 15.66 26.37 -0.49
N LEU A 451 15.17 25.13 -0.38
CA LEU A 451 13.75 24.83 -0.58
C LEU A 451 12.89 25.52 0.47
N LYS A 452 13.28 25.48 1.73
CA LYS A 452 12.54 26.17 2.81
C LYS A 452 12.45 27.67 2.55
N ALA A 453 13.55 28.31 2.15
CA ALA A 453 13.60 29.74 1.87
C ALA A 453 12.67 30.13 0.71
N GLU A 454 12.75 29.44 -0.42
CA GLU A 454 11.89 29.73 -1.58
C GLU A 454 10.41 29.38 -1.31
N ALA A 455 10.15 28.29 -0.58
CA ALA A 455 8.80 27.88 -0.22
C ALA A 455 8.13 28.81 0.80
N ALA A 456 8.89 29.38 1.74
CA ALA A 456 8.36 30.33 2.73
C ALA A 456 7.77 31.59 2.07
N GLU A 457 8.39 32.08 1.00
CA GLU A 457 7.88 33.23 0.23
C GLU A 457 6.52 32.92 -0.42
N ARG A 458 6.34 31.70 -0.93
CA ARG A 458 5.15 31.33 -1.70
C ARG A 458 4.02 30.72 -0.86
N TRP A 459 4.37 29.94 0.15
CA TRP A 459 3.43 29.13 0.93
C TRP A 459 3.38 29.52 2.42
N GLY A 460 4.18 30.50 2.85
CA GLY A 460 4.32 30.94 4.24
C GLY A 460 5.36 30.13 5.02
N GLU A 461 5.90 30.68 6.10
CA GLU A 461 6.93 30.04 6.96
C GLU A 461 6.48 28.66 7.51
N ASP A 462 5.18 28.50 7.76
CA ASP A 462 4.57 27.30 8.33
C ASP A 462 4.10 26.29 7.27
N TRP A 463 4.55 26.38 6.02
CA TRP A 463 4.08 25.49 4.94
C TRP A 463 4.31 24.00 5.20
N ILE A 464 5.25 23.65 6.08
CA ILE A 464 5.55 22.28 6.53
C ILE A 464 4.69 21.87 7.73
N SER A 465 4.35 22.80 8.63
CA SER A 465 3.57 22.55 9.86
C SER A 465 2.06 22.64 9.60
N GLU A 466 1.64 23.45 8.63
CA GLU A 466 0.26 23.56 8.15
C GLU A 466 -0.09 22.43 7.18
N SER A 467 -0.64 21.38 7.79
CA SER A 467 -1.51 20.34 7.23
C SER A 467 -0.86 18.97 7.10
N ALA A 468 -1.43 18.02 7.84
CA ALA A 468 -1.32 16.57 7.61
C ALA A 468 -1.83 16.13 6.21
N ARG A 469 -2.05 17.06 5.28
CA ARG A 469 -2.63 16.88 3.95
C ARG A 469 -1.86 17.63 2.86
N ALA A 470 -0.71 18.22 3.18
CA ALA A 470 0.18 18.84 2.20
C ALA A 470 1.09 17.79 1.59
N HIS A 471 1.11 17.72 0.26
CA HIS A 471 1.91 16.77 -0.50
C HIS A 471 2.79 17.52 -1.49
N LEU A 472 4.11 17.41 -1.33
CA LEU A 472 5.07 17.98 -2.26
C LEU A 472 5.08 17.15 -3.55
N VAL A 473 4.84 17.82 -4.68
CA VAL A 473 4.83 17.22 -6.02
C VAL A 473 5.97 17.82 -6.82
N LEU A 474 6.94 16.99 -7.18
CA LEU A 474 8.06 17.40 -8.01
C LEU A 474 7.71 17.26 -9.49
N MET A 475 7.89 18.32 -10.27
CA MET A 475 7.63 18.37 -11.70
C MET A 475 8.91 18.62 -12.49
N GLY A 476 9.07 17.87 -13.58
CA GLY A 476 10.27 17.91 -14.43
C GLY A 476 11.09 16.64 -14.31
N GLY A 477 11.61 16.13 -15.43
CA GLY A 477 12.50 14.96 -15.40
C GLY A 477 12.40 13.94 -16.53
N ALA A 478 11.69 14.22 -17.62
CA ALA A 478 11.59 13.29 -18.75
C ALA A 478 12.42 13.68 -20.00
N ALA A 479 13.47 14.50 -19.86
CA ALA A 479 14.33 14.79 -21.00
C ALA A 479 15.40 13.71 -21.27
N ASP A 480 15.76 12.86 -20.29
CA ASP A 480 16.91 11.94 -20.44
C ASP A 480 16.55 10.45 -20.52
N ALA A 481 15.27 10.06 -20.49
CA ALA A 481 14.85 8.65 -20.58
C ALA A 481 14.49 8.19 -22.00
N ALA A 482 14.34 9.12 -22.96
CA ALA A 482 13.91 8.80 -24.32
C ALA A 482 15.03 8.22 -25.21
N ASP A 483 16.31 8.34 -24.82
CA ASP A 483 17.43 7.87 -25.65
C ASP A 483 17.91 6.43 -25.33
N ALA A 484 17.35 5.77 -24.32
CA ALA A 484 17.74 4.40 -23.94
C ALA A 484 16.80 3.29 -24.45
N ALA A 485 15.68 3.66 -25.08
CA ALA A 485 14.78 2.72 -25.75
C ALA A 485 14.56 3.18 -27.18
N GLY A 486 15.54 2.87 -28.03
CA GLY A 486 15.32 2.83 -29.47
C GLY A 486 14.30 1.75 -29.79
N GLU A 487 13.02 2.09 -29.66
CA GLU A 487 11.92 1.44 -30.34
C GLU A 487 10.78 2.45 -30.41
N SER A 488 10.79 3.16 -31.52
CA SER A 488 9.66 3.91 -32.04
C SER A 488 8.42 3.01 -32.09
N ASN A 489 7.38 3.35 -31.31
CA ASN A 489 6.04 3.42 -31.87
C ASN A 489 5.19 4.38 -31.05
N GLY A 490 4.61 5.35 -31.76
CA GLY A 490 4.06 6.57 -31.19
C GLY A 490 2.72 6.41 -30.49
N GLY A 491 2.40 7.46 -29.74
CA GLY A 491 1.04 7.91 -29.50
C GLY A 491 0.67 8.15 -28.04
N GLY A 492 0.78 9.41 -27.62
CA GLY A 492 -0.13 10.05 -26.65
C GLY A 492 0.30 10.05 -25.20
#